data_AF-A0A8J6EYB8-F1
#
_entry.id   AF-A0A8J6EYB8-F1
#
_cell.length_a   1.000
_cell.length_b   1.000
_cell.length_c   1.000
_cell.angle_alpha   90.00
_cell.angle_beta   90.00
_cell.angle_gamma   90.00
#
_symmetry.space_group_name_H-M   'P 1'
#
loop_
_entity.id
_entity.type
_entity.pdbx_description
1 polymer ?
#
loop_
_entity_poly.entity_id
_entity_poly.type
_entity_poly.pdbx_seq_one_letter_code
_entity_poly.pdbx_strand_id
1 'polypeptide(L)'
;MPAMYASLLEEEDPDGWRSQGKIGEVKIWDVIEKLFPDAIKEKYEDLEQNAEIGRALQAFNKYGNEQNQSSSREGRANQQRGGGGFFSGVLTALTGVAVVLLVYHWSSRESEHDLLVHKPVSKWTPEEVVLWLEQLGPWASHYKDRFLSGRVNGRLLLTLAEEEFSKEPYSIESNSHRKAIIMELERVKTLGVKPPQNLWEYKAVNPGKSLFLLYALKSSPRLSMLYMYLFDYTETFLPFIHTTCPLQEEDEEDIITKFIVSVALSALRGNSGIRDLQDPSWPQWREFLVKYVFLPYQLLAEFAWDWLEVHYWTSRFIIVNAMLLSVLELFSFWRLWSTSQLRSVPRLIWGHFWKMSTQGLFVAIFWPVIPQFVCNCLFYWALYFNPIINIDLVVKKIRRLETQAI
;
A
#
# COMPACT_ATOMS: atom_id res chain seq x y z
N MET A 1 -69.86 -22.46 -18.91
CA MET A 1 -69.80 -21.18 -18.17
C MET A 1 -69.46 -21.50 -16.74
N PRO A 2 -68.24 -21.17 -16.30
CA PRO A 2 -68.03 -19.90 -15.60
C PRO A 2 -66.71 -19.20 -15.98
N ALA A 3 -66.65 -17.90 -15.66
CA ALA A 3 -65.46 -17.07 -15.64
C ALA A 3 -64.66 -17.30 -14.34
N MET A 4 -63.33 -17.20 -14.41
CA MET A 4 -62.52 -16.69 -13.29
C MET A 4 -61.12 -16.26 -13.76
N TYR A 5 -60.86 -14.98 -13.54
CA TYR A 5 -59.56 -14.31 -13.34
C TYR A 5 -58.59 -14.12 -14.51
N ALA A 6 -58.69 -12.92 -15.07
CA ALA A 6 -57.55 -12.12 -15.53
C ALA A 6 -56.61 -11.78 -14.37
N SER A 7 -55.30 -11.85 -14.60
CA SER A 7 -54.28 -10.88 -14.14
C SER A 7 -52.87 -11.48 -14.22
N LEU A 8 -51.89 -10.65 -14.62
CA LEU A 8 -50.42 -10.86 -14.59
C LEU A 8 -49.77 -11.25 -15.94
N LEU A 9 -49.82 -10.30 -16.87
CA LEU A 9 -48.63 -9.86 -17.60
C LEU A 9 -47.81 -8.94 -16.67
N GLU A 10 -46.50 -8.84 -16.92
CA GLU A 10 -45.42 -8.15 -16.14
C GLU A 10 -44.87 -9.03 -15.00
N GLU A 11 -43.58 -9.31 -14.83
CA GLU A 11 -42.31 -8.77 -15.36
C GLU A 11 -41.19 -9.69 -14.80
N GLU A 12 -40.27 -10.24 -15.60
CA GLU A 12 -38.96 -10.69 -15.08
C GLU A 12 -37.88 -10.85 -16.17
N ASP A 13 -36.66 -10.45 -15.78
CA ASP A 13 -35.47 -10.02 -16.53
C ASP A 13 -34.82 -10.99 -17.55
N PRO A 14 -34.06 -10.49 -18.55
CA PRO A 14 -33.48 -11.29 -19.63
C PRO A 14 -32.04 -11.83 -19.41
N ASP A 15 -31.42 -11.72 -18.23
CA ASP A 15 -29.97 -11.99 -18.08
C ASP A 15 -29.57 -13.27 -17.30
N GLY A 16 -30.50 -14.18 -17.04
CA GLY A 16 -30.25 -15.40 -16.23
C GLY A 16 -29.39 -16.50 -16.88
N TRP A 17 -29.05 -16.43 -18.17
CA TRP A 17 -28.57 -17.61 -18.92
C TRP A 17 -27.05 -17.85 -18.95
N ARG A 18 -26.22 -17.00 -18.34
CA ARG A 18 -24.75 -17.14 -18.48
C ARG A 18 -24.03 -18.09 -17.52
N SER A 19 -24.72 -18.76 -16.58
CA SER A 19 -24.04 -19.60 -15.57
C SER A 19 -24.32 -21.12 -15.65
N GLN A 20 -25.13 -21.61 -16.58
CA GLN A 20 -25.53 -23.04 -16.63
C GLN A 20 -25.00 -23.84 -17.83
N GLY A 21 -23.88 -23.44 -18.43
CA GLY A 21 -23.36 -23.99 -19.69
C GLY A 21 -22.85 -25.45 -19.69
N LYS A 22 -23.06 -26.27 -18.65
CA LYS A 22 -22.66 -27.70 -18.68
C LYS A 22 -23.65 -28.68 -18.05
N ILE A 23 -24.70 -28.20 -17.36
CA ILE A 23 -25.66 -29.08 -16.67
C ILE A 23 -26.97 -29.22 -17.47
N GLY A 24 -27.24 -28.32 -18.42
CA GLY A 24 -28.48 -28.31 -19.21
C GLY A 24 -28.53 -29.30 -20.37
N GLU A 25 -27.38 -29.63 -20.97
CA GLU A 25 -27.36 -30.39 -22.24
C GLU A 25 -27.84 -31.84 -22.05
N VAL A 26 -27.40 -32.52 -20.98
CA VAL A 26 -27.84 -33.90 -20.67
C VAL A 26 -29.33 -33.97 -20.32
N LYS A 27 -29.87 -32.96 -19.63
CA LYS A 27 -31.28 -32.95 -19.20
C LYS A 27 -32.26 -32.68 -20.35
N ILE A 28 -31.85 -31.95 -21.37
CA ILE A 28 -32.71 -31.65 -22.53
C ILE A 28 -32.91 -32.90 -23.38
N TRP A 29 -31.86 -33.69 -23.60
CA TRP A 29 -31.95 -34.95 -24.34
C TRP A 29 -32.85 -35.97 -23.64
N ASP A 30 -32.74 -36.12 -22.32
CA ASP A 30 -33.62 -37.00 -21.52
C ASP A 30 -35.11 -36.58 -21.62
N VAL A 31 -35.38 -35.28 -21.68
CA VAL A 31 -36.75 -34.75 -21.80
C VAL A 31 -37.31 -34.93 -23.21
N ILE A 32 -36.49 -34.74 -24.23
CA ILE A 32 -36.86 -34.96 -25.64
C ILE A 32 -37.14 -36.44 -25.90
N GLU A 33 -36.30 -37.33 -25.37
CA GLU A 33 -36.44 -38.79 -25.50
C GLU A 33 -37.75 -39.29 -24.85
N LYS A 34 -38.15 -38.66 -23.76
CA LYS A 34 -39.40 -38.99 -23.05
C LYS A 34 -40.66 -38.41 -23.70
N LEU A 35 -40.55 -37.28 -24.39
CA LEU A 35 -41.70 -36.60 -25.01
C LEU A 35 -42.05 -37.15 -26.41
N PHE A 36 -41.08 -37.70 -27.16
CA PHE A 36 -41.29 -38.16 -28.53
C PHE A 36 -40.58 -39.49 -28.86
N PRO A 37 -40.91 -40.60 -28.17
CA PRO A 37 -40.23 -41.88 -28.36
C PRO A 37 -40.43 -42.47 -29.77
N ASP A 38 -41.63 -42.31 -30.35
CA ASP A 38 -41.97 -42.92 -31.63
C ASP A 38 -41.28 -42.22 -32.82
N ALA A 39 -41.20 -40.88 -32.78
CA ALA A 39 -40.50 -40.10 -33.80
C ALA A 39 -38.98 -40.32 -33.78
N ILE A 40 -38.41 -40.61 -32.61
CA ILE A 40 -37.00 -40.96 -32.47
C ILE A 40 -36.76 -42.34 -33.07
N LYS A 41 -37.62 -43.31 -32.79
CA LYS A 41 -37.51 -44.68 -33.29
C LYS A 41 -37.64 -44.74 -34.82
N GLU A 42 -38.59 -44.02 -35.40
CA GLU A 42 -38.74 -43.87 -36.86
C GLU A 42 -37.48 -43.27 -37.50
N LYS A 43 -36.87 -42.25 -36.87
CA LYS A 43 -35.62 -41.68 -37.36
C LYS A 43 -34.41 -42.62 -37.21
N TYR A 44 -34.36 -43.45 -36.18
CA TYR A 44 -33.31 -44.48 -36.07
C TYR A 44 -33.46 -45.55 -37.16
N GLU A 45 -34.68 -45.95 -37.51
CA GLU A 45 -34.97 -46.89 -38.59
C GLU A 45 -34.63 -46.29 -39.97
N ASP A 46 -34.92 -45.00 -40.21
CA ASP A 46 -34.51 -44.26 -41.42
C ASP A 46 -32.99 -44.09 -41.53
N LEU A 47 -32.30 -43.90 -40.40
CA LEU A 47 -30.84 -43.80 -40.35
C LEU A 47 -30.16 -45.14 -40.65
N GLU A 48 -30.76 -46.26 -40.26
CA GLU A 48 -30.23 -47.60 -40.51
C GLU A 48 -30.41 -48.05 -41.98
N GLN A 49 -31.47 -47.58 -42.64
CA GLN A 49 -31.71 -47.84 -44.07
C GLN A 49 -30.80 -47.01 -44.99
N ASN A 50 -30.25 -45.88 -44.52
CA ASN A 50 -29.54 -44.94 -45.37
C ASN A 50 -28.01 -45.05 -45.25
N ALA A 51 -27.42 -45.90 -46.09
CA ALA A 51 -25.99 -46.24 -46.08
C ALA A 51 -25.04 -45.05 -46.33
N GLU A 52 -25.52 -43.92 -46.83
CA GLU A 52 -24.73 -42.68 -46.96
C GLU A 52 -24.62 -41.93 -45.63
N ILE A 53 -25.70 -41.87 -44.85
CA ILE A 53 -25.72 -41.20 -43.56
C ILE A 53 -24.87 -41.99 -42.55
N GLY A 54 -24.97 -43.32 -42.56
CA GLY A 54 -24.09 -44.19 -41.76
C GLY A 54 -22.60 -43.97 -42.06
N ARG A 55 -22.24 -43.77 -43.34
CA ARG A 55 -20.87 -43.43 -43.75
C ARG A 55 -20.44 -42.04 -43.27
N ALA A 56 -21.31 -41.04 -43.35
CA ALA A 56 -21.04 -39.69 -42.85
C ALA A 56 -20.86 -39.68 -41.31
N LEU A 57 -21.67 -40.44 -40.58
CA LEU A 57 -21.57 -40.59 -39.13
C LEU A 57 -20.28 -41.31 -38.71
N GLN A 58 -19.89 -42.36 -39.44
CA GLN A 58 -18.60 -43.02 -39.21
C GLN A 58 -17.41 -42.09 -39.49
N ALA A 59 -17.47 -41.29 -40.56
CA ALA A 59 -16.44 -40.30 -40.88
C ALA A 59 -16.35 -39.21 -39.80
N PHE A 60 -17.48 -38.72 -39.30
CA PHE A 60 -17.54 -37.74 -38.22
C PHE A 60 -16.99 -38.31 -36.91
N ASN A 61 -17.36 -39.54 -36.56
CA ASN A 61 -16.88 -40.20 -35.34
C ASN A 61 -15.37 -40.52 -35.42
N LYS A 62 -14.87 -40.89 -36.61
CA LYS A 62 -13.44 -41.06 -36.86
C LYS A 62 -12.68 -39.75 -36.68
N TYR A 63 -13.19 -38.64 -37.22
CA TYR A 63 -12.60 -37.31 -37.04
C TYR A 63 -12.60 -36.87 -35.57
N GLY A 64 -13.70 -37.09 -34.84
CA GLY A 64 -13.79 -36.79 -33.41
C GLY A 64 -12.81 -37.62 -32.55
N ASN A 65 -12.63 -38.91 -32.88
CA ASN A 65 -11.67 -39.77 -32.19
C ASN A 65 -10.21 -39.40 -32.49
N GLU A 66 -9.89 -39.03 -33.72
CA GLU A 66 -8.56 -38.52 -34.09
C GLU A 66 -8.25 -37.20 -33.37
N GLN A 67 -9.25 -36.31 -33.23
CA GLN A 67 -9.12 -35.06 -32.47
C GLN A 67 -8.94 -35.31 -30.96
N ASN A 68 -9.67 -36.26 -30.37
CA ASN A 68 -9.49 -36.65 -28.97
C ASN A 68 -8.17 -37.37 -28.67
N GLN A 69 -7.64 -38.14 -29.64
CA GLN A 69 -6.31 -38.74 -29.51
C GLN A 69 -5.19 -37.71 -29.66
N SER A 70 -5.36 -36.71 -30.54
CA SER A 70 -4.42 -35.58 -30.65
C SER A 70 -4.40 -34.71 -29.39
N SER A 71 -5.56 -34.42 -28.78
CA SER A 71 -5.65 -33.67 -27.53
C SER A 71 -5.10 -34.44 -26.31
N SER A 72 -5.17 -35.78 -26.31
CA SER A 72 -4.57 -36.62 -25.27
C SER A 72 -3.04 -36.68 -25.36
N ARG A 73 -2.48 -36.58 -26.57
CA ARG A 73 -1.03 -36.61 -26.81
C ARG A 73 -0.39 -35.22 -26.64
N GLU A 74 -1.15 -34.15 -26.91
CA GLU A 74 -0.76 -32.76 -26.65
C GLU A 74 -1.04 -32.30 -25.20
N GLY A 75 -1.93 -32.99 -24.49
CA GLY A 75 -2.34 -32.65 -23.12
C GLY A 75 -1.24 -32.75 -22.06
N ARG A 76 -0.15 -33.49 -22.31
CA ARG A 76 1.02 -33.54 -21.41
C ARG A 76 2.06 -32.44 -21.67
N ALA A 77 2.06 -31.82 -22.85
CA ALA A 77 3.01 -30.77 -23.20
C ALA A 77 2.43 -29.35 -23.06
N ASN A 78 1.10 -29.19 -23.18
CA ASN A 78 0.48 -27.86 -23.28
C ASN A 78 -0.27 -27.37 -22.02
N GLN A 79 -0.36 -28.17 -20.95
CA GLN A 79 -1.01 -27.75 -19.69
C GLN A 79 -0.23 -26.63 -18.96
N GLN A 80 0.98 -26.29 -19.41
CA GLN A 80 1.83 -25.24 -18.83
C GLN A 80 1.72 -23.87 -19.53
N ARG A 81 0.94 -23.74 -20.63
CA ARG A 81 0.89 -22.49 -21.43
C ARG A 81 -0.51 -21.93 -21.75
N GLY A 82 -1.59 -22.65 -21.44
CA GLY A 82 -2.95 -22.30 -21.90
C GLY A 82 -3.74 -21.22 -21.13
N GLY A 83 -3.20 -20.63 -20.05
CA GLY A 83 -3.81 -19.48 -19.35
C GLY A 83 -2.98 -18.20 -19.42
N GLY A 84 -1.82 -18.26 -20.09
CA GLY A 84 -0.81 -17.20 -20.06
C GLY A 84 -0.98 -16.12 -21.13
N GLY A 85 -1.74 -16.33 -22.19
CA GLY A 85 -1.81 -15.38 -23.32
C GLY A 85 -2.53 -14.07 -22.98
N PHE A 86 -3.64 -14.13 -22.25
CA PHE A 86 -4.40 -12.94 -21.85
C PHE A 86 -3.67 -12.15 -20.75
N PHE A 87 -3.11 -12.86 -19.75
CA PHE A 87 -2.27 -12.25 -18.72
C PHE A 87 -0.94 -11.73 -19.28
N SER A 88 -0.33 -12.43 -20.23
CA SER A 88 0.88 -11.97 -20.91
C SER A 88 0.61 -10.77 -21.79
N GLY A 89 -0.55 -10.71 -22.48
CA GLY A 89 -0.95 -9.56 -23.30
C GLY A 89 -1.28 -8.32 -22.47
N VAL A 90 -1.99 -8.50 -21.35
CA VAL A 90 -2.24 -7.41 -20.39
C VAL A 90 -0.94 -6.98 -19.73
N LEU A 91 -0.04 -7.91 -19.37
CA LEU A 91 1.25 -7.59 -18.79
C LEU A 91 2.15 -6.86 -19.80
N THR A 92 2.18 -7.26 -21.07
CA THR A 92 2.96 -6.55 -22.11
C THR A 92 2.36 -5.20 -22.46
N ALA A 93 1.03 -5.06 -22.52
CA ALA A 93 0.38 -3.76 -22.70
C ALA A 93 0.63 -2.83 -21.52
N LEU A 94 0.52 -3.32 -20.28
CA LEU A 94 0.87 -2.57 -19.07
C LEU A 94 2.35 -2.22 -19.04
N THR A 95 3.23 -3.10 -19.51
CA THR A 95 4.67 -2.81 -19.60
C THR A 95 4.94 -1.75 -20.68
N GLY A 96 4.24 -1.79 -21.81
CA GLY A 96 4.32 -0.76 -22.86
C GLY A 96 3.82 0.60 -22.39
N VAL A 97 2.67 0.65 -21.72
CA VAL A 97 2.15 1.87 -21.08
C VAL A 97 3.09 2.35 -19.98
N ALA A 98 3.65 1.45 -19.18
CA ALA A 98 4.66 1.78 -18.18
C ALA A 98 5.93 2.35 -18.81
N VAL A 99 6.35 1.87 -19.99
CA VAL A 99 7.49 2.39 -20.78
C VAL A 99 7.21 3.77 -21.40
N VAL A 100 5.98 4.03 -21.83
CA VAL A 100 5.60 5.37 -22.34
C VAL A 100 5.46 6.37 -21.20
N LEU A 101 4.82 5.98 -20.09
CA LEU A 101 4.79 6.77 -18.86
C LEU A 101 6.21 6.98 -18.31
N LEU A 102 7.09 6.00 -18.48
CA LEU A 102 8.53 6.07 -18.19
C LEU A 102 9.23 7.22 -18.89
N VAL A 103 9.06 7.30 -20.21
CA VAL A 103 9.69 8.31 -21.04
C VAL A 103 9.09 9.68 -20.73
N TYR A 104 7.78 9.74 -20.52
CA TYR A 104 7.10 10.97 -20.10
C TYR A 104 7.55 11.45 -18.71
N HIS A 105 7.62 10.56 -17.73
CA HIS A 105 8.00 10.89 -16.35
C HIS A 105 9.51 11.14 -16.20
N TRP A 106 10.35 10.53 -17.06
CA TRP A 106 11.77 10.88 -17.20
C TRP A 106 11.95 12.28 -17.78
N SER A 107 11.13 12.65 -18.77
CA SER A 107 11.10 14.01 -19.33
C SER A 107 10.52 15.03 -18.35
N SER A 108 9.64 14.61 -17.44
CA SER A 108 9.02 15.47 -16.42
C SER A 108 9.81 15.55 -15.11
N ARG A 109 11.04 14.99 -15.06
CA ARG A 109 11.89 14.94 -13.85
C ARG A 109 12.29 16.32 -13.30
N GLU A 110 12.02 17.39 -14.05
CA GLU A 110 12.12 18.78 -13.60
C GLU A 110 11.19 19.08 -12.40
N SER A 111 10.03 18.40 -12.28
CA SER A 111 9.03 18.73 -11.24
C SER A 111 9.35 18.19 -9.83
N GLU A 112 10.13 17.10 -9.69
CA GLU A 112 10.59 16.63 -8.36
C GLU A 112 11.76 17.47 -7.82
N HIS A 113 12.55 18.10 -8.70
CA HIS A 113 13.65 19.01 -8.31
C HIS A 113 13.14 20.40 -7.88
N ASP A 114 11.88 20.72 -8.17
CA ASP A 114 11.21 21.97 -7.80
C ASP A 114 10.53 21.91 -6.42
N LEU A 115 10.66 20.77 -5.72
CA LEU A 115 10.20 20.66 -4.34
C LEU A 115 11.14 21.43 -3.41
N LEU A 116 10.59 22.39 -2.65
CA LEU A 116 11.30 23.25 -1.69
C LEU A 116 12.18 22.51 -0.68
N VAL A 117 11.93 21.21 -0.48
CA VAL A 117 12.70 20.34 0.43
C VAL A 117 14.12 20.05 -0.06
N HIS A 118 14.39 20.15 -1.36
CA HIS A 118 15.74 19.96 -1.92
C HIS A 118 16.53 21.25 -2.06
N LYS A 119 15.83 22.40 -2.05
CA LYS A 119 16.42 23.71 -2.28
C LYS A 119 16.75 24.37 -0.94
N PRO A 120 18.00 24.80 -0.71
CA PRO A 120 18.33 25.53 0.51
C PRO A 120 17.55 26.84 0.54
N VAL A 121 17.16 27.24 1.75
CA VAL A 121 16.29 28.40 1.99
C VAL A 121 16.91 29.67 1.42
N SER A 122 18.23 29.79 1.46
CA SER A 122 18.98 30.91 0.90
C SER A 122 18.86 31.11 -0.63
N LYS A 123 18.28 30.13 -1.34
CA LYS A 123 18.01 30.18 -2.78
C LYS A 123 16.53 30.34 -3.11
N TRP A 124 15.65 30.45 -2.11
CA TRP A 124 14.21 30.53 -2.37
C TRP A 124 13.82 31.85 -3.05
N THR A 125 12.94 31.75 -4.05
CA THR A 125 12.31 32.91 -4.69
C THR A 125 11.14 33.44 -3.85
N PRO A 126 10.66 34.67 -4.10
CA PRO A 126 9.51 35.21 -3.37
C PRO A 126 8.24 34.36 -3.49
N GLU A 127 8.04 33.71 -4.63
CA GLU A 127 6.91 32.82 -4.88
C GLU A 127 7.01 31.52 -4.06
N GLU A 128 8.23 30.97 -3.97
CA GLU A 128 8.55 29.78 -3.17
C GLU A 128 8.40 30.05 -1.66
N VAL A 129 8.80 31.23 -1.18
CA VAL A 129 8.59 31.67 0.21
C VAL A 129 7.10 31.75 0.54
N VAL A 130 6.30 32.26 -0.39
CA VAL A 130 4.83 32.32 -0.24
C VAL A 130 4.21 30.93 -0.23
N LEU A 131 4.69 30.02 -1.07
CA LEU A 131 4.21 28.65 -1.10
C LEU A 131 4.52 27.91 0.22
N TRP A 132 5.68 28.17 0.81
CA TRP A 132 6.00 27.71 2.18
C TRP A 132 5.08 28.35 3.23
N LEU A 133 4.82 29.66 3.13
CA LEU A 133 3.93 30.38 4.05
C LEU A 133 2.51 29.82 4.03
N GLU A 134 1.95 29.57 2.84
CA GLU A 134 0.61 28.99 2.66
C GLU A 134 0.48 27.59 3.31
N GLN A 135 1.58 26.84 3.44
CA GLN A 135 1.59 25.52 4.08
C GLN A 135 1.51 25.57 5.61
N LEU A 136 1.74 26.72 6.23
CA LEU A 136 1.56 26.90 7.69
C LEU A 136 0.09 26.83 8.11
N GLY A 137 -0.83 27.04 7.19
CA GLY A 137 -2.26 26.91 7.43
C GLY A 137 -3.09 27.86 6.57
N PRO A 138 -4.43 27.68 6.57
CA PRO A 138 -5.34 28.47 5.76
C PRO A 138 -5.28 29.97 6.07
N TRP A 139 -4.96 30.34 7.32
CA TRP A 139 -4.80 31.72 7.78
C TRP A 139 -3.61 32.45 7.14
N ALA A 140 -2.58 31.71 6.71
CA ALA A 140 -1.35 32.29 6.18
C ALA A 140 -1.54 32.87 4.77
N SER A 141 -2.58 32.42 4.06
CA SER A 141 -2.97 32.94 2.73
C SER A 141 -3.28 34.44 2.76
N HIS A 142 -3.78 34.98 3.88
CA HIS A 142 -4.08 36.40 4.04
C HIS A 142 -2.85 37.31 4.01
N TYR A 143 -1.65 36.75 4.23
CA TYR A 143 -0.39 37.50 4.24
C TYR A 143 0.41 37.37 2.94
N LYS A 144 -0.05 36.53 2.00
CA LYS A 144 0.58 36.28 0.70
C LYS A 144 0.98 37.57 -0.01
N ASP A 145 0.01 38.46 -0.24
CA ASP A 145 0.22 39.67 -1.02
C ASP A 145 1.22 40.62 -0.36
N ARG A 146 1.30 40.60 0.98
CA ARG A 146 2.25 41.40 1.75
C ARG A 146 3.68 40.89 1.58
N PHE A 147 3.86 39.56 1.57
CA PHE A 147 5.16 38.92 1.33
C PHE A 147 5.62 39.07 -0.13
N LEU A 148 4.69 38.99 -1.10
CA LEU A 148 4.99 39.27 -2.51
C LEU A 148 5.35 40.73 -2.74
N SER A 149 4.59 41.66 -2.14
CA SER A 149 4.85 43.11 -2.24
C SER A 149 6.19 43.48 -1.60
N GLY A 150 6.53 42.84 -0.48
CA GLY A 150 7.83 42.97 0.18
C GLY A 150 8.99 42.28 -0.56
N ARG A 151 8.71 41.56 -1.66
CA ARG A 151 9.67 40.74 -2.42
C ARG A 151 10.57 39.89 -1.51
N VAL A 152 9.95 39.25 -0.52
CA VAL A 152 10.69 38.47 0.47
C VAL A 152 11.28 37.24 -0.17
N ASN A 153 12.58 37.28 -0.47
CA ASN A 153 13.32 36.10 -0.90
C ASN A 153 13.80 35.32 0.33
N GLY A 154 14.24 34.08 0.13
CA GLY A 154 14.64 33.23 1.25
C GLY A 154 15.88 33.71 2.02
N ARG A 155 16.71 34.59 1.45
CA ARG A 155 17.80 35.24 2.21
C ARG A 155 17.27 36.28 3.18
N LEU A 156 16.33 37.11 2.72
CA LEU A 156 15.65 38.08 3.57
C LEU A 156 14.86 37.36 4.65
N LEU A 157 14.16 36.28 4.30
CA LEU A 157 13.41 35.45 5.24
C LEU A 157 14.26 34.98 6.43
N LEU A 158 15.50 34.51 6.18
CA LEU A 158 16.42 34.06 7.23
C LEU A 158 16.93 35.19 8.15
N THR A 159 16.83 36.44 7.70
CA THR A 159 17.24 37.62 8.49
C THR A 159 16.08 38.28 9.23
N LEU A 160 14.83 37.94 8.90
CA LEU A 160 13.66 38.54 9.55
C LEU A 160 13.59 38.13 11.02
N ALA A 161 13.51 39.15 11.89
CA ALA A 161 13.27 38.98 13.32
C ALA A 161 11.78 39.21 13.66
N GLU A 162 11.37 38.82 14.87
CA GLU A 162 9.97 38.97 15.35
C GLU A 162 9.45 40.41 15.23
N GLU A 163 10.31 41.37 15.49
CA GLU A 163 10.00 42.80 15.45
C GLU A 163 9.68 43.30 14.04
N GLU A 164 10.21 42.65 13.00
CA GLU A 164 10.02 43.06 11.61
C GLU A 164 8.66 42.62 11.07
N PHE A 165 8.14 41.47 11.51
CA PHE A 165 6.78 41.01 11.13
C PHE A 165 5.67 41.93 11.62
N SER A 166 5.94 42.72 12.66
CA SER A 166 4.99 43.70 13.22
C SER A 166 4.97 45.01 12.44
N LYS A 167 6.02 45.31 11.68
CA LYS A 167 6.18 46.56 10.93
C LYS A 167 5.62 46.40 9.51
N GLU A 168 5.34 47.53 8.85
CA GLU A 168 5.06 47.52 7.41
C GLU A 168 6.30 46.98 6.66
N PRO A 169 6.13 46.17 5.59
CA PRO A 169 4.91 45.88 4.83
C PRO A 169 4.07 44.68 5.35
N TYR A 170 4.54 43.94 6.36
CA TYR A 170 3.91 42.68 6.79
C TYR A 170 2.73 42.88 7.74
N SER A 171 2.83 43.84 8.66
CA SER A 171 1.75 44.26 9.59
C SER A 171 0.94 43.10 10.20
N ILE A 172 1.64 42.07 10.69
CA ILE A 172 1.02 40.90 11.30
C ILE A 172 0.65 41.25 12.75
N GLU A 173 -0.59 41.68 12.98
CA GLU A 173 -1.05 42.10 14.31
C GLU A 173 -1.20 40.92 15.29
N SER A 174 -1.55 39.73 14.77
CA SER A 174 -1.77 38.53 15.57
C SER A 174 -0.47 37.96 16.15
N ASN A 175 -0.41 37.87 17.48
CA ASN A 175 0.72 37.28 18.20
C ASN A 175 0.87 35.78 17.91
N SER A 176 -0.25 35.03 17.81
CA SER A 176 -0.21 33.60 17.49
C SER A 176 0.36 33.33 16.09
N HIS A 177 -0.01 34.14 15.09
CA HIS A 177 0.51 34.01 13.73
C HIS A 177 2.00 34.34 13.67
N ARG A 178 2.46 35.40 14.35
CA ARG A 178 3.89 35.70 14.45
C ARG A 178 4.67 34.55 15.05
N LYS A 179 4.21 34.04 16.20
CA LYS A 179 4.87 32.91 16.87
C LYS A 179 4.92 31.66 16.00
N ALA A 180 3.84 31.34 15.29
CA ALA A 180 3.81 30.20 14.38
C ALA A 180 4.81 30.34 13.22
N ILE A 181 4.88 31.52 12.59
CA ILE A 181 5.84 31.82 11.51
C ILE A 181 7.27 31.73 12.03
N ILE A 182 7.56 32.33 13.18
CA ILE A 182 8.91 32.35 13.77
C ILE A 182 9.36 30.94 14.18
N MET A 183 8.47 30.17 14.79
CA MET A 183 8.76 28.79 15.17
C MET A 183 9.13 27.94 13.94
N GLU A 184 8.35 28.02 12.86
CA GLU A 184 8.69 27.30 11.62
C GLU A 184 9.94 27.88 10.95
N LEU A 185 10.14 29.20 10.99
CA LEU A 185 11.32 29.85 10.42
C LEU A 185 12.59 29.40 11.13
N GLU A 186 12.59 29.30 12.45
CA GLU A 186 13.72 28.77 13.23
C GLU A 186 13.93 27.27 12.91
N ARG A 187 12.87 26.50 12.71
CA ARG A 187 12.99 25.10 12.24
C ARG A 187 13.65 25.00 10.87
N VAL A 188 13.27 25.87 9.95
CA VAL A 188 13.81 25.94 8.58
C VAL A 188 15.25 26.49 8.56
N LYS A 189 15.58 27.43 9.45
CA LYS A 189 16.92 28.01 9.60
C LYS A 189 17.92 27.03 10.19
N THR A 190 17.49 26.24 11.17
CA THR A 190 18.33 25.22 11.81
C THR A 190 18.60 24.04 10.91
N LEU A 191 17.63 23.62 10.11
CA LEU A 191 17.77 22.54 9.13
C LEU A 191 18.37 23.02 7.79
N GLY A 192 18.31 24.31 7.49
CA GLY A 192 18.80 24.93 6.26
C GLY A 192 17.96 24.63 5.00
N VAL A 193 16.96 23.76 5.13
CA VAL A 193 16.02 23.30 4.10
C VAL A 193 14.62 23.16 4.71
N LYS A 194 13.59 23.20 3.85
CA LYS A 194 12.22 22.87 4.28
C LYS A 194 12.17 21.42 4.76
N PRO A 195 11.63 21.12 5.94
CA PRO A 195 11.48 19.73 6.39
C PRO A 195 10.25 19.07 5.75
N PRO A 196 10.30 17.76 5.47
CA PRO A 196 9.22 17.06 4.81
C PRO A 196 7.98 16.99 5.71
N GLN A 197 6.82 17.40 5.18
CA GLN A 197 5.54 17.35 5.90
C GLN A 197 4.64 16.20 5.46
N ASN A 198 4.89 15.64 4.28
CA ASN A 198 4.08 14.58 3.71
C ASN A 198 4.94 13.40 3.23
N LEU A 199 4.30 12.24 3.00
CA LEU A 199 4.97 11.02 2.55
C LEU A 199 5.78 11.22 1.26
N TRP A 200 5.29 12.04 0.33
CA TRP A 200 5.92 12.26 -0.97
C TRP A 200 7.16 13.13 -0.86
N GLU A 201 7.11 14.18 -0.04
CA GLU A 201 8.26 15.00 0.33
C GLU A 201 9.30 14.18 1.09
N TYR A 202 8.86 13.31 2.01
CA TYR A 202 9.77 12.41 2.73
C TYR A 202 10.48 11.44 1.78
N LYS A 203 9.73 10.85 0.84
CA LYS A 203 10.30 9.98 -0.22
C LYS A 203 11.28 10.75 -1.11
N ALA A 204 10.97 11.99 -1.47
CA ALA A 204 11.83 12.82 -2.31
C ALA A 204 13.17 13.09 -1.62
N VAL A 205 13.15 13.48 -0.33
CA VAL A 205 14.36 13.70 0.48
C VAL A 205 15.13 12.39 0.70
N ASN A 206 14.41 11.28 0.96
CA ASN A 206 14.99 10.01 1.38
C ASN A 206 14.53 8.83 0.50
N PRO A 207 14.93 8.76 -0.79
CA PRO A 207 14.40 7.75 -1.71
C PRO A 207 14.82 6.32 -1.34
N GLY A 208 16.06 6.14 -0.87
CA GLY A 208 16.58 4.82 -0.49
C GLY A 208 15.99 4.30 0.82
N LYS A 209 15.98 5.17 1.82
CA LYS A 209 15.46 4.84 3.15
C LYS A 209 13.95 4.57 3.11
N SER A 210 13.17 5.37 2.37
CA SER A 210 11.73 5.14 2.21
C SER A 210 11.40 3.83 1.50
N LEU A 211 12.13 3.49 0.42
CA LEU A 211 11.97 2.20 -0.26
C LEU A 211 12.39 1.03 0.63
N PHE A 212 13.55 1.14 1.29
CA PHE A 212 14.03 0.13 2.23
C PHE A 212 13.01 -0.11 3.33
N LEU A 213 12.54 0.95 3.98
CA LEU A 213 11.58 0.87 5.08
C LEU A 213 10.25 0.25 4.64
N LEU A 214 9.73 0.61 3.46
CA LEU A 214 8.50 0.04 2.91
C LEU A 214 8.61 -1.48 2.69
N TYR A 215 9.71 -1.94 2.11
CA TYR A 215 9.92 -3.38 1.85
C TYR A 215 10.30 -4.15 3.13
N ALA A 216 11.11 -3.55 4.00
CA ALA A 216 11.58 -4.17 5.22
C ALA A 216 10.44 -4.31 6.24
N LEU A 217 9.65 -3.25 6.49
CA LEU A 217 8.50 -3.31 7.39
C LEU A 217 7.46 -4.32 6.91
N LYS A 218 7.28 -4.44 5.59
CA LYS A 218 6.38 -5.44 5.01
C LYS A 218 6.89 -6.87 5.22
N SER A 219 8.18 -7.11 5.01
CA SER A 219 8.72 -8.48 4.94
C SER A 219 9.11 -9.03 6.31
N SER A 220 9.58 -8.15 7.21
CA SER A 220 9.99 -8.46 8.57
C SER A 220 9.87 -7.20 9.43
N PRO A 221 8.68 -6.88 9.94
CA PRO A 221 8.46 -5.66 10.73
C PRO A 221 9.31 -5.65 12.01
N ARG A 222 9.47 -6.81 12.66
CA ARG A 222 10.29 -6.95 13.88
C ARG A 222 11.76 -6.57 13.63
N LEU A 223 12.38 -7.14 12.59
CA LEU A 223 13.75 -6.82 12.25
C LEU A 223 13.92 -5.34 11.87
N SER A 224 12.93 -4.80 11.17
CA SER A 224 12.95 -3.42 10.69
C SER A 224 12.84 -2.41 11.83
N MET A 225 11.97 -2.66 12.81
CA MET A 225 11.87 -1.82 14.01
C MET A 225 13.15 -1.91 14.86
N LEU A 226 13.76 -3.11 14.95
CA LEU A 226 15.07 -3.27 15.61
C LEU A 226 16.17 -2.50 14.86
N TYR A 227 16.16 -2.52 13.52
CA TYR A 227 17.07 -1.73 12.70
C TYR A 227 16.88 -0.23 12.96
N MET A 228 15.64 0.26 13.01
CA MET A 228 15.34 1.65 13.35
C MET A 228 15.89 2.02 14.73
N TYR A 229 15.70 1.17 15.74
CA TYR A 229 16.24 1.41 17.08
C TYR A 229 17.77 1.49 17.11
N LEU A 230 18.48 0.63 16.38
CA LEU A 230 19.95 0.55 16.44
C LEU A 230 20.66 1.59 15.57
N PHE A 231 20.13 1.86 14.36
CA PHE A 231 20.83 2.69 13.37
C PHE A 231 20.21 4.07 13.20
N ASP A 232 18.96 4.27 13.63
CA ASP A 232 18.20 5.47 13.30
C ASP A 232 17.20 5.86 14.38
N TYR A 233 17.71 5.90 15.61
CA TYR A 233 16.92 6.06 16.82
C TYR A 233 16.18 7.41 16.84
N THR A 234 16.89 8.52 16.65
CA THR A 234 16.33 9.86 16.84
C THR A 234 15.40 10.29 15.70
N GLU A 235 15.71 9.93 14.45
CA GLU A 235 15.00 10.46 13.29
C GLU A 235 13.77 9.63 12.90
N THR A 236 13.78 8.31 13.13
CA THR A 236 12.69 7.44 12.66
C THR A 236 12.08 6.61 13.79
N PHE A 237 12.88 6.03 14.69
CA PHE A 237 12.33 5.20 15.76
C PHE A 237 11.57 6.02 16.81
N LEU A 238 12.15 7.15 17.23
CA LEU A 238 11.60 7.98 18.30
C LEU A 238 10.25 8.63 17.90
N PRO A 239 10.08 9.23 16.71
CA PRO A 239 8.76 9.65 16.25
C PRO A 239 7.78 8.48 16.12
N PHE A 240 8.25 7.31 15.67
CA PHE A 240 7.40 6.13 15.48
C PHE A 240 6.81 5.61 16.80
N ILE A 241 7.61 5.51 17.87
CA ILE A 241 7.11 5.05 19.17
C ILE A 241 6.15 6.07 19.80
N HIS A 242 6.42 7.36 19.68
CA HIS A 242 5.53 8.41 20.21
C HIS A 242 4.20 8.49 19.45
N THR A 243 4.20 8.17 18.16
CA THR A 243 2.98 8.11 17.34
C THR A 243 2.17 6.85 17.66
N THR A 244 2.81 5.67 17.71
CA THR A 244 2.10 4.39 17.90
C THR A 244 1.72 4.08 19.35
N CYS A 245 2.48 4.59 20.31
CA CYS A 245 2.26 4.43 21.73
C CYS A 245 2.27 5.82 22.40
N PRO A 246 1.17 6.59 22.29
CA PRO A 246 1.08 7.89 22.94
C PRO A 246 1.16 7.72 24.47
N LEU A 247 1.73 8.71 25.16
CA LEU A 247 1.63 8.77 26.61
C LEU A 247 0.15 8.92 26.97
N GLN A 248 -0.41 7.96 27.70
CA GLN A 248 -1.65 8.18 28.42
C GLN A 248 -1.39 9.31 29.41
N GLU A 249 -2.16 10.39 29.32
CA GLU A 249 -2.13 11.50 30.28
C GLU A 249 -2.52 10.94 31.65
N GLU A 250 -1.51 10.61 32.47
CA GLU A 250 -1.67 10.38 33.91
C GLU A 250 -2.01 11.73 34.57
N ASP A 251 -2.95 11.71 35.52
CA ASP A 251 -3.65 12.83 36.15
C ASP A 251 -2.83 14.14 36.36
N GLU A 252 -3.52 15.28 36.25
CA GLU A 252 -2.99 16.67 36.26
C GLU A 252 -1.96 17.02 37.35
N GLU A 253 -1.92 16.27 38.46
CA GLU A 253 -0.96 16.47 39.56
C GLU A 253 0.48 16.05 39.20
N ASP A 254 0.64 15.10 38.28
CA ASP A 254 1.94 14.59 37.85
C ASP A 254 2.60 15.49 36.79
N ILE A 255 1.78 16.32 36.11
CA ILE A 255 2.20 17.29 35.09
C ILE A 255 3.03 18.41 35.73
N ILE A 256 2.64 18.93 36.89
CA ILE A 256 3.38 20.00 37.57
C ILE A 256 4.75 19.49 38.04
N THR A 257 4.79 18.26 38.54
CA THR A 257 6.04 17.64 39.02
C THR A 257 6.97 17.30 37.86
N LYS A 258 6.46 16.71 36.77
CA LYS A 258 7.24 16.46 35.54
C LYS A 258 7.66 17.75 34.84
N PHE A 259 6.84 18.80 34.89
CA PHE A 259 7.18 20.12 34.32
C PHE A 259 8.27 20.83 35.14
N ILE A 260 8.21 20.81 36.47
CA ILE A 260 9.28 21.38 37.31
C ILE A 260 10.58 20.61 37.10
N VAL A 261 10.51 19.28 37.01
CA VAL A 261 11.68 18.44 36.73
C VAL A 261 12.21 18.65 35.31
N SER A 262 11.35 18.81 34.30
CA SER A 262 11.76 19.06 32.91
C SER A 262 12.35 20.46 32.73
N VAL A 263 11.80 21.48 33.39
CA VAL A 263 12.36 22.84 33.44
C VAL A 263 13.71 22.82 34.14
N ALA A 264 13.87 22.12 35.27
CA ALA A 264 15.15 21.98 35.95
C ALA A 264 16.19 21.22 35.11
N LEU A 265 15.79 20.16 34.40
CA LEU A 265 16.65 19.41 33.49
C LEU A 265 17.05 20.21 32.24
N SER A 266 16.13 21.01 31.69
CA SER A 266 16.39 21.89 30.56
C SER A 266 17.30 23.08 30.93
N ALA A 267 17.20 23.58 32.16
CA ALA A 267 18.11 24.59 32.69
C ALA A 267 19.53 24.04 32.92
N LEU A 268 19.65 22.74 33.25
CA LEU A 268 20.94 22.07 33.42
C LEU A 268 21.56 21.60 32.09
N ARG A 269 20.74 21.36 31.05
CA ARG A 269 21.17 20.85 29.74
C ARG A 269 20.98 21.96 28.70
N GLY A 270 21.99 22.81 28.57
CA GLY A 270 22.03 23.99 27.70
C GLY A 270 21.12 23.96 26.46
N ASN A 271 20.25 24.96 26.41
CA ASN A 271 19.28 25.32 25.38
C ASN A 271 19.74 24.98 23.94
N SER A 272 19.12 23.97 23.33
CA SER A 272 19.18 23.75 21.87
C SER A 272 17.81 23.26 21.38
N GLY A 273 16.97 24.23 20.98
CA GLY A 273 15.55 24.07 20.62
C GLY A 273 15.26 23.34 19.30
N ILE A 274 15.76 22.12 19.10
CA ILE A 274 15.39 21.27 17.95
C ILE A 274 15.17 19.79 18.37
N ARG A 275 15.13 19.47 19.66
CA ARG A 275 15.14 18.06 20.15
C ARG A 275 14.16 17.76 21.28
N ASP A 276 12.96 18.34 21.24
CA ASP A 276 11.92 18.10 22.26
C ASP A 276 11.16 16.75 22.13
N LEU A 277 11.68 15.76 21.39
CA LEU A 277 11.21 14.39 21.57
C LEU A 277 11.94 13.80 22.79
N GLN A 278 11.28 13.86 23.93
CA GLN A 278 11.75 13.22 25.16
C GLN A 278 11.86 11.70 24.96
N ASP A 279 12.86 11.08 25.59
CA ASP A 279 13.03 9.62 25.53
C ASP A 279 11.74 8.92 26.01
N PRO A 280 11.34 7.81 25.35
CA PRO A 280 10.07 7.17 25.61
C PRO A 280 10.01 6.64 27.04
N SER A 281 8.88 6.88 27.68
CA SER A 281 8.63 6.46 29.06
C SER A 281 8.53 4.93 29.17
N TRP A 282 8.76 4.39 30.37
CA TRP A 282 8.60 2.96 30.63
C TRP A 282 7.22 2.38 30.24
N PRO A 283 6.07 3.05 30.52
CA PRO A 283 4.77 2.54 30.08
C PRO A 283 4.66 2.47 28.54
N GLN A 284 5.16 3.47 27.81
CA GLN A 284 5.21 3.44 26.34
C GLN A 284 6.07 2.27 25.83
N TRP A 285 7.23 2.05 26.44
CA TRP A 285 8.10 0.92 26.12
C TRP A 285 7.42 -0.42 26.35
N ARG A 286 6.67 -0.56 27.45
CA ARG A 286 5.94 -1.80 27.75
C ARG A 286 4.87 -2.06 26.70
N GLU A 287 4.06 -1.07 26.35
CA GLU A 287 3.03 -1.21 25.31
C GLU A 287 3.66 -1.55 23.95
N PHE A 288 4.71 -0.81 23.58
CA PHE A 288 5.46 -1.04 22.36
C PHE A 288 6.02 -2.46 22.32
N LEU A 289 6.63 -2.95 23.39
CA LEU A 289 7.24 -4.28 23.43
C LEU A 289 6.20 -5.39 23.27
N VAL A 290 5.02 -5.24 23.87
CA VAL A 290 3.91 -6.19 23.71
C VAL A 290 3.45 -6.21 22.26
N LYS A 291 3.19 -5.04 21.65
CA LYS A 291 2.78 -4.94 20.25
C LYS A 291 3.87 -5.45 19.30
N TYR A 292 5.13 -5.13 19.56
CA TYR A 292 6.30 -5.57 18.78
C TYR A 292 6.43 -7.10 18.74
N VAL A 293 6.23 -7.78 19.87
CA VAL A 293 6.34 -9.24 19.94
C VAL A 293 5.15 -9.92 19.25
N PHE A 294 3.93 -9.55 19.63
CA PHE A 294 2.73 -10.30 19.24
C PHE A 294 2.07 -9.80 17.95
N LEU A 295 2.05 -8.50 17.70
CA LEU A 295 1.28 -7.85 16.65
C LEU A 295 2.07 -6.73 15.94
N PRO A 296 3.23 -7.03 15.34
CA PRO A 296 4.10 -5.99 14.80
C PRO A 296 3.48 -5.26 13.60
N TYR A 297 2.57 -5.90 12.85
CA TYR A 297 1.83 -5.24 11.76
C TYR A 297 0.72 -4.31 12.28
N GLN A 298 0.23 -4.49 13.50
CA GLN A 298 -0.75 -3.58 14.11
C GLN A 298 -0.14 -2.20 14.36
N LEU A 299 1.12 -2.15 14.81
CA LEU A 299 1.87 -0.89 14.95
C LEU A 299 1.95 -0.11 13.63
N LEU A 300 2.08 -0.82 12.50
CA LEU A 300 2.07 -0.19 11.18
C LEU A 300 0.68 0.35 10.81
N ALA A 301 -0.38 -0.34 11.23
CA ALA A 301 -1.76 0.11 11.00
C ALA A 301 -2.10 1.33 11.86
N GLU A 302 -1.69 1.36 13.13
CA GLU A 302 -1.83 2.52 14.03
C GLU A 302 -1.06 3.73 13.50
N PHE A 303 0.20 3.54 13.10
CA PHE A 303 0.97 4.60 12.47
C PHE A 303 0.30 5.16 11.19
N ALA A 304 -0.24 4.27 10.34
CA ALA A 304 -0.95 4.69 9.13
C ALA A 304 -2.29 5.36 9.44
N TRP A 305 -2.91 5.03 10.57
CA TRP A 305 -4.17 5.62 11.03
C TRP A 305 -4.01 7.10 11.37
N ASP A 306 -2.95 7.47 12.08
CA ASP A 306 -2.66 8.88 12.42
C ASP A 306 -2.39 9.73 11.17
N TRP A 307 -1.92 9.10 10.11
CA TRP A 307 -1.67 9.75 8.82
C TRP A 307 -2.91 9.82 7.90
N LEU A 308 -4.08 9.38 8.35
CA LEU A 308 -5.30 9.36 7.54
C LEU A 308 -5.77 10.76 7.12
N GLU A 309 -5.55 11.78 7.97
CA GLU A 309 -5.89 13.18 7.66
C GLU A 309 -5.04 13.74 6.52
N VAL A 310 -3.77 13.33 6.45
CA VAL A 310 -2.82 13.80 5.43
C VAL A 310 -2.96 13.00 4.13
N HIS A 311 -3.07 11.67 4.22
CA HIS A 311 -3.13 10.77 3.05
C HIS A 311 -4.27 9.75 3.15
N TYR A 312 -5.49 10.22 2.95
CA TYR A 312 -6.72 9.40 3.05
C TYR A 312 -6.66 8.04 2.35
N TRP A 313 -6.30 8.00 1.05
CA TRP A 313 -6.28 6.76 0.28
C TRP A 313 -5.09 5.88 0.61
N THR A 314 -3.88 6.45 0.66
CA THR A 314 -2.64 5.70 0.89
C THR A 314 -2.65 5.03 2.26
N SER A 315 -3.09 5.74 3.31
CA SER A 315 -3.20 5.17 4.66
C SER A 315 -4.15 3.98 4.69
N ARG A 316 -5.31 4.05 4.02
CA ARG A 316 -6.25 2.92 3.94
C ARG A 316 -5.65 1.69 3.26
N PHE A 317 -4.91 1.87 2.17
CA PHE A 317 -4.22 0.76 1.51
C PHE A 317 -3.19 0.11 2.46
N ILE A 318 -2.44 0.91 3.21
CA ILE A 318 -1.46 0.42 4.19
C ILE A 318 -2.17 -0.33 5.33
N ILE A 319 -3.25 0.22 5.89
CA ILE A 319 -4.03 -0.40 6.97
C ILE A 319 -4.59 -1.75 6.52
N VAL A 320 -5.25 -1.82 5.36
CA VAL A 320 -5.78 -3.08 4.82
C VAL A 320 -4.66 -4.10 4.60
N ASN A 321 -3.54 -3.66 4.02
CA ASN A 321 -2.38 -4.52 3.82
C ASN A 321 -1.80 -5.05 5.15
N ALA A 322 -1.70 -4.21 6.16
CA ALA A 322 -1.23 -4.58 7.49
C ALA A 322 -2.17 -5.60 8.15
N MET A 323 -3.49 -5.39 8.08
CA MET A 323 -4.50 -6.32 8.58
C MET A 323 -4.40 -7.70 7.89
N LEU A 324 -4.23 -7.74 6.57
CA LEU A 324 -4.04 -8.98 5.81
C LEU A 324 -2.77 -9.71 6.25
N LEU A 325 -1.67 -8.99 6.46
CA LEU A 325 -0.40 -9.56 6.94
C LEU A 325 -0.52 -10.11 8.37
N SER A 326 -1.24 -9.42 9.27
CA SER A 326 -1.57 -9.91 10.61
C SER A 326 -2.31 -11.25 10.56
N VAL A 327 -3.31 -11.38 9.68
CA VAL A 327 -4.06 -12.63 9.47
C VAL A 327 -3.17 -13.74 8.94
N LEU A 328 -2.29 -13.44 7.97
CA LEU A 328 -1.35 -14.42 7.43
C LEU A 328 -0.33 -14.91 8.46
N GLU A 329 0.14 -14.02 9.34
CA GLU A 329 1.03 -14.36 10.44
C GLU A 329 0.31 -15.24 11.46
N LEU A 330 -0.93 -14.90 11.84
CA LEU A 330 -1.76 -15.72 12.73
C LEU A 330 -1.94 -17.15 12.19
N PHE A 331 -2.26 -17.31 10.91
CA PHE A 331 -2.36 -18.63 10.29
C PHE A 331 -1.03 -19.40 10.28
N SER A 332 0.09 -18.68 10.11
CA SER A 332 1.41 -19.31 10.10
C SER A 332 1.80 -19.78 11.50
N PHE A 333 1.53 -18.97 12.52
CA PHE A 333 1.73 -19.30 13.92
C PHE A 333 0.84 -20.47 14.35
N TRP A 334 -0.45 -20.43 14.00
CA TRP A 334 -1.40 -21.51 14.27
C TRP A 334 -0.91 -22.84 13.71
N ARG A 335 -0.44 -22.85 12.46
CA ARG A 335 0.11 -24.05 11.82
C ARG A 335 1.37 -24.56 12.51
N LEU A 336 2.29 -23.66 12.86
CA LEU A 336 3.53 -24.00 13.58
C LEU A 336 3.25 -24.61 14.96
N TRP A 337 2.27 -24.05 15.67
CA TRP A 337 1.79 -24.54 16.94
C TRP A 337 1.13 -25.92 16.81
N SER A 338 0.18 -26.05 15.88
CA SER A 338 -0.57 -27.29 15.66
C SER A 338 0.31 -28.46 15.21
N THR A 339 1.41 -28.20 14.49
CA THR A 339 2.31 -29.25 14.00
C THR A 339 3.50 -29.55 14.93
N SER A 340 3.56 -28.94 16.12
CA SER A 340 4.65 -29.11 17.11
C SER A 340 6.07 -28.89 16.53
N GLN A 341 6.19 -28.09 15.46
CA GLN A 341 7.47 -27.79 14.81
C GLN A 341 8.25 -26.66 15.49
N LEU A 342 7.96 -26.35 16.77
CA LEU A 342 8.62 -25.27 17.52
C LEU A 342 10.15 -25.39 17.54
N ARG A 343 10.70 -26.60 17.54
CA ARG A 343 12.17 -26.82 17.48
C ARG A 343 12.82 -26.30 16.19
N SER A 344 12.05 -26.05 15.13
CA SER A 344 12.56 -25.49 13.88
C SER A 344 12.54 -23.95 13.83
N VAL A 345 11.86 -23.30 14.79
CA VAL A 345 11.66 -21.84 14.82
C VAL A 345 12.98 -21.06 14.84
N PRO A 346 14.01 -21.42 15.65
CA PRO A 346 15.27 -20.68 15.63
C PRO A 346 15.98 -20.75 14.28
N ARG A 347 15.95 -21.90 13.60
CA ARG A 347 16.52 -22.07 12.26
C ARG A 347 15.76 -21.26 11.21
N LEU A 348 14.44 -21.20 11.32
CA LEU A 348 13.58 -20.42 10.43
C LEU A 348 13.87 -18.92 10.60
N ILE A 349 13.89 -18.42 11.83
CA ILE A 349 14.22 -17.01 12.15
C ILE A 349 15.63 -16.67 11.63
N TRP A 350 16.61 -17.54 11.86
CA TRP A 350 17.97 -17.35 11.38
C TRP A 350 18.05 -17.29 9.85
N GLY A 351 17.32 -18.16 9.15
CA GLY A 351 17.21 -18.11 7.69
C GLY A 351 16.55 -16.82 7.19
N HIS A 352 15.47 -16.37 7.85
CA HIS A 352 14.82 -15.09 7.54
C HIS A 352 15.75 -13.90 7.76
N PHE A 353 16.50 -13.89 8.86
CA PHE A 353 17.50 -12.86 9.15
C PHE A 353 18.54 -12.76 8.03
N TRP A 354 19.14 -13.88 7.62
CA TRP A 354 20.13 -13.90 6.54
C TRP A 354 19.52 -13.51 5.19
N LYS A 355 18.30 -13.94 4.89
CA LYS A 355 17.60 -13.53 3.67
C LYS A 355 17.36 -12.02 3.63
N MET A 356 16.93 -11.41 4.73
CA MET A 356 16.70 -9.97 4.80
C MET A 356 18.01 -9.19 4.76
N SER A 357 19.04 -9.66 5.45
CA SER A 357 20.37 -9.05 5.43
C SER A 357 20.98 -9.07 4.03
N THR A 358 20.92 -10.21 3.33
CA THR A 358 21.43 -10.33 1.95
C THR A 358 20.63 -9.50 0.95
N GLN A 359 19.30 -9.43 1.08
CA GLN A 359 18.47 -8.54 0.25
C GLN A 359 18.76 -7.07 0.52
N GLY A 360 18.88 -6.65 1.78
CA GLY A 360 19.22 -5.29 2.16
C GLY A 360 20.61 -4.89 1.66
N LEU A 361 21.60 -5.77 1.81
CA LEU A 361 22.96 -5.56 1.32
C LEU A 361 23.00 -5.47 -0.21
N PHE A 362 22.25 -6.33 -0.91
CA PHE A 362 22.14 -6.28 -2.37
C PHE A 362 21.56 -4.93 -2.82
N VAL A 363 20.44 -4.50 -2.21
CA VAL A 363 19.85 -3.20 -2.53
C VAL A 363 20.84 -2.08 -2.23
N ALA A 364 21.55 -2.10 -1.11
CA ALA A 364 22.54 -1.06 -0.75
C ALA A 364 23.70 -0.98 -1.75
N ILE A 365 24.22 -2.13 -2.22
CA ILE A 365 25.32 -2.18 -3.19
C ILE A 365 24.87 -1.69 -4.57
N PHE A 366 23.68 -2.11 -5.02
CA PHE A 366 23.18 -1.75 -6.35
C PHE A 366 22.44 -0.40 -6.37
N TRP A 367 22.11 0.17 -5.21
CA TRP A 367 21.41 1.46 -5.08
C TRP A 367 22.00 2.59 -5.93
N PRO A 368 23.34 2.79 -5.98
CA PRO A 368 23.94 3.87 -6.78
C PRO A 368 23.79 3.67 -8.30
N VAL A 369 23.53 2.44 -8.73
CA VAL A 369 23.44 2.04 -10.15
C VAL A 369 21.99 2.00 -10.62
N ILE A 370 21.03 1.82 -9.71
CA ILE A 370 19.62 1.70 -10.04
C ILE A 370 19.07 3.10 -10.41
N PRO A 371 18.49 3.29 -11.60
CA PRO A 371 17.84 4.54 -11.97
C PRO A 371 16.69 4.88 -10.99
N GLN A 372 16.59 6.14 -10.57
CA GLN A 372 15.54 6.61 -9.65
C GLN A 372 14.12 6.23 -10.09
N PHE A 373 13.88 6.18 -11.39
CA PHE A 373 12.61 5.69 -11.94
C PHE A 373 12.27 4.26 -11.49
N VAL A 374 13.25 3.34 -11.54
CA VAL A 374 13.02 1.94 -11.16
C VAL A 374 12.67 1.87 -9.68
N CYS A 375 13.35 2.67 -8.85
CA CYS A 375 13.02 2.82 -7.43
C CYS A 375 11.60 3.36 -7.22
N ASN A 376 11.20 4.37 -7.98
CA ASN A 376 9.84 4.92 -7.95
C ASN A 376 8.80 3.86 -8.33
N CYS A 377 9.02 3.10 -9.40
CA CYS A 377 8.13 2.01 -9.78
C CYS A 377 8.04 0.93 -8.71
N LEU A 378 9.16 0.49 -8.15
CA LEU A 378 9.17 -0.50 -7.07
C LEU A 378 8.47 0.03 -5.81
N PHE A 379 8.59 1.32 -5.53
CA PHE A 379 7.91 1.98 -4.41
C PHE A 379 6.40 1.96 -4.60
N TYR A 380 5.89 2.50 -5.72
CA TYR A 380 4.46 2.54 -6.00
C TYR A 380 3.86 1.14 -6.17
N TRP A 381 4.60 0.23 -6.78
CA TRP A 381 4.20 -1.17 -6.88
C TRP A 381 4.00 -1.79 -5.50
N ALA A 382 4.97 -1.58 -4.60
CA ALA A 382 4.88 -2.08 -3.24
C ALA A 382 3.79 -1.39 -2.41
N LEU A 383 3.45 -0.15 -2.72
CA LEU A 383 2.43 0.57 -1.96
C LEU A 383 1.01 0.11 -2.34
N TYR A 384 0.71 0.00 -3.64
CA TYR A 384 -0.66 -0.20 -4.12
C TYR A 384 -0.99 -1.62 -4.58
N PHE A 385 -0.02 -2.38 -5.13
CA PHE A 385 -0.31 -3.74 -5.61
C PHE A 385 -0.14 -4.81 -4.53
N ASN A 386 0.69 -4.55 -3.52
CA ASN A 386 0.91 -5.47 -2.41
C ASN A 386 -0.37 -5.88 -1.64
N PRO A 387 -1.29 -4.97 -1.27
CA PRO A 387 -2.54 -5.36 -0.65
C PRO A 387 -3.33 -6.36 -1.52
N ILE A 388 -3.40 -6.12 -2.84
CA ILE A 388 -4.11 -6.99 -3.79
C ILE A 388 -3.51 -8.39 -3.82
N ILE A 389 -2.19 -8.49 -3.89
CA ILE A 389 -1.47 -9.77 -3.85
C ILE A 389 -1.74 -10.49 -2.52
N ASN A 390 -1.72 -9.75 -1.41
CA ASN A 390 -1.94 -10.33 -0.08
C ASN A 390 -3.38 -10.82 0.11
N ILE A 391 -4.38 -10.18 -0.50
CA ILE A 391 -5.78 -10.68 -0.53
C ILE A 391 -5.82 -12.06 -1.19
N ASP A 392 -5.23 -12.22 -2.38
CA ASP A 392 -5.18 -13.49 -3.09
C ASP A 392 -4.47 -14.59 -2.26
N LEU A 393 -3.38 -14.23 -1.58
CA LEU A 393 -2.69 -15.16 -0.68
C LEU A 393 -3.55 -15.59 0.52
N VAL A 394 -4.28 -14.67 1.14
CA VAL A 394 -5.21 -14.98 2.23
C VAL A 394 -6.32 -15.90 1.74
N VAL A 395 -6.96 -15.59 0.61
CA VAL A 395 -8.02 -16.41 0.01
C VAL A 395 -7.52 -17.82 -0.30
N LYS A 396 -6.34 -17.94 -0.92
CA LYS A 396 -5.70 -19.24 -1.19
C LYS A 396 -5.43 -20.03 0.08
N LYS A 397 -5.04 -19.37 1.17
CA LYS A 397 -4.76 -20.02 2.45
C LYS A 397 -6.03 -20.48 3.14
N ILE A 398 -7.09 -19.68 3.13
CA ILE A 398 -8.41 -20.03 3.65
C ILE A 398 -8.98 -21.24 2.90
N ARG A 399 -8.96 -21.21 1.56
CA ARG A 399 -9.46 -22.33 0.73
C ARG A 399 -8.72 -23.64 1.01
N ARG A 400 -7.41 -23.58 1.24
CA ARG A 400 -6.61 -24.76 1.59
C ARG A 400 -6.99 -25.36 2.94
N LEU A 401 -7.27 -24.51 3.93
CA LEU A 401 -7.72 -24.96 5.25
C LEU A 401 -9.07 -25.67 5.16
N GLU A 402 -10.00 -25.12 4.36
CA GLU A 402 -11.31 -25.74 4.12
C GLU A 402 -11.18 -27.12 3.46
N THR A 403 -10.33 -27.28 2.44
CA THR A 403 -10.07 -28.59 1.81
C THR A 403 -9.30 -29.59 2.67
N GLN A 404 -8.73 -29.18 3.81
CA GLN A 404 -8.07 -30.10 4.76
C GLN A 404 -8.98 -30.49 5.93
N ALA A 405 -10.09 -29.77 6.12
CA ALA A 405 -11.08 -30.04 7.16
C ALA A 405 -12.22 -30.97 6.68
N ILE A 406 -12.34 -31.15 5.36
CA ILE A 406 -13.18 -32.16 4.67
C ILE A 406 -12.28 -33.35 4.36
#